data_AF-A0A8C8XWZ1-F1
#
_entry.id   AF-A0A8C8XWZ1-F1
#
_cell.length_a   1.000
_cell.length_b   1.000
_cell.length_c   1.000
_cell.angle_alpha   90.00
_cell.angle_beta   90.00
_cell.angle_gamma   90.00
#
_symmetry.space_group_name_H-M   'P 1'
#
loop_
_entity.id
_entity.type
_entity.pdbx_description
1 polymer ?
#
loop_
_entity_poly.entity_id
_entity_poly.type
_entity_poly.pdbx_seq_one_letter_code
_entity_poly.pdbx_strand_id
1 'polypeptide(L)'
;MCVGRNSKYYFFLKTDLVHLTCTSSKTAREDLEPVVQKLFTPYTETEIENEEDEKPRLLWALYFNMRDSSDVSRNSYNDLPSNIYVCSGPDCGLGNDNAVKQVRLLVFLCFVLKTWCGRDSKLFFPLGCEKKDYKSISVI
;
A
#
# COMPACT_ATOMS: atom_id res chain seq x y z
N MET A 1 1.75 -7.00 -21.17
CA MET A 1 1.03 -5.83 -20.59
C MET A 1 1.88 -5.28 -19.46
N CYS A 2 2.09 -3.97 -19.38
CA CYS A 2 2.96 -3.38 -18.35
C CYS A 2 2.22 -3.36 -17.01
N VAL A 3 2.59 -4.31 -16.14
CA VAL A 3 2.16 -4.32 -14.74
C VAL A 3 2.69 -3.05 -14.08
N GLY A 4 1.82 -2.33 -13.37
CA GLY A 4 2.19 -1.09 -12.71
C GLY A 4 3.36 -1.29 -11.75
N ARG A 5 4.18 -0.25 -11.60
CA ARG A 5 5.22 -0.19 -10.58
C ARG A 5 4.93 1.03 -9.71
N ASN A 6 4.89 0.83 -8.41
CA ASN A 6 4.75 1.91 -7.45
C ASN A 6 6.14 2.20 -6.88
N SER A 7 6.67 3.38 -7.20
CA SER A 7 7.91 3.85 -6.58
C SER A 7 7.57 4.25 -5.15
N LYS A 8 8.11 3.54 -4.18
CA LYS A 8 7.93 3.82 -2.75
C LYS A 8 9.28 4.11 -2.10
N TYR A 9 9.19 4.84 -0.99
CA TYR A 9 10.30 5.62 -0.49
C TYR A 9 10.14 5.92 0.99
N TYR A 10 11.23 5.89 1.75
CA TYR A 10 11.23 6.32 3.15
C TYR A 10 12.45 7.20 3.48
N PHE A 11 12.19 8.28 4.20
CA PHE A 11 13.17 9.23 4.71
C PHE A 11 13.06 9.39 6.22
N PHE A 12 14.19 9.21 6.91
CA PHE A 12 14.33 9.69 8.28
C PHE A 12 14.94 11.09 8.27
N LEU A 13 14.18 12.05 8.79
CA LEU A 13 14.67 13.31 9.30
C LEU A 13 15.04 13.12 10.79
N LYS A 14 15.47 14.18 11.47
CA LYS A 14 15.85 14.14 12.90
C LYS A 14 14.70 13.70 13.83
N THR A 15 13.46 13.89 13.40
CA THR A 15 12.22 13.63 14.18
C THR A 15 11.13 12.88 13.41
N ASP A 16 11.18 12.85 12.08
CA ASP A 16 10.03 12.51 11.24
C ASP A 16 10.37 11.48 10.15
N LEU A 17 9.36 10.67 9.79
CA LEU A 17 9.43 9.68 8.71
C LEU A 17 8.61 10.15 7.50
N VAL A 18 9.27 10.69 6.48
CA VAL A 18 8.59 11.12 5.24
C VAL A 18 8.50 9.97 4.25
N HIS A 19 7.28 9.61 3.85
CA HIS A 19 7.00 8.62 2.81
C HIS A 19 6.54 9.33 1.53
N LEU A 20 7.17 8.98 0.40
CA LEU A 20 6.82 9.47 -0.93
C LEU A 20 6.32 8.30 -1.78
N THR A 21 5.38 8.55 -2.68
CA THR A 21 4.89 7.53 -3.62
C THR A 21 4.49 8.17 -4.94
N CYS A 22 4.85 7.52 -6.04
CA CYS A 22 4.32 7.82 -7.36
C CYS A 22 4.13 6.54 -8.19
N THR A 23 3.29 6.65 -9.23
CA THR A 23 3.28 5.69 -10.33
C THR A 23 4.62 5.81 -11.08
N SER A 24 5.40 4.72 -11.05
CA SER A 24 6.76 4.70 -11.56
C SER A 24 6.79 4.74 -13.08
N SER A 25 7.69 5.56 -13.63
CA SER A 25 8.01 5.55 -15.06
C SER A 25 9.27 4.74 -15.36
N LYS A 26 10.24 4.70 -14.42
CA LYS A 26 11.51 3.98 -14.59
C LYS A 26 11.94 3.20 -13.34
N THR A 27 12.79 3.81 -12.52
CA THR A 27 13.29 3.35 -11.23
C THR A 27 12.87 4.35 -10.16
N ALA A 28 12.62 3.88 -8.95
CA ALA A 28 12.16 4.74 -7.85
C ALA A 28 13.14 5.86 -7.48
N ARG A 29 14.42 5.73 -7.83
CA ARG A 29 15.38 6.82 -7.70
C ARG A 29 15.19 7.88 -8.78
N GLU A 30 15.20 7.51 -10.06
CA GLU A 30 15.01 8.48 -11.16
C GLU A 30 13.66 9.21 -11.09
N ASP A 31 12.60 8.51 -10.69
CA ASP A 31 11.24 9.08 -10.61
C ASP A 31 11.09 10.09 -9.45
N LEU A 32 11.86 9.94 -8.37
CA LEU A 32 11.66 10.72 -7.13
C LEU A 32 12.80 11.69 -6.79
N GLU A 33 14.07 11.37 -7.09
CA GLU A 33 15.26 12.20 -6.79
C GLU A 33 15.08 13.72 -7.09
N PRO A 34 14.44 14.15 -8.19
CA PRO A 34 14.22 15.58 -8.47
C PRO A 34 13.23 16.29 -7.53
N VAL A 35 12.44 15.56 -6.75
CA VAL A 35 11.54 16.09 -5.69
C VAL A 35 12.30 16.20 -4.37
N VAL A 36 13.19 15.24 -4.10
CA VAL A 36 14.07 15.19 -2.92
C VAL A 36 14.88 16.47 -2.79
N GLN A 37 15.65 16.78 -3.83
CA GLN A 37 16.61 17.89 -3.87
C GLN A 37 15.89 19.26 -3.82
N LYS A 38 14.58 19.27 -4.09
CA LYS A 38 13.73 20.45 -3.90
C LYS A 38 13.27 20.61 -2.45
N LEU A 39 12.93 19.52 -1.75
CA LEU A 39 12.37 19.53 -0.40
C LEU A 39 13.42 19.44 0.73
N PHE A 40 14.57 18.81 0.49
CA PHE A 40 15.55 18.47 1.53
C PHE A 40 16.98 18.83 1.12
N THR A 41 17.80 19.24 2.09
CA THR A 41 19.26 19.33 1.93
C THR A 41 19.89 17.99 2.32
N PRO A 42 20.76 17.36 1.50
CA PRO A 42 21.48 16.14 1.88
C PRO A 42 22.37 16.38 3.10
N TYR A 43 22.52 15.39 4.00
CA TYR A 43 23.45 15.53 5.11
C TYR A 43 24.92 15.51 4.65
N THR A 44 25.62 16.61 4.89
CA THR A 44 27.04 16.85 4.66
C THR A 44 27.71 17.19 6.00
N GLU A 45 28.82 16.54 6.33
CA GLU A 45 29.54 16.79 7.61
C GLU A 45 30.20 18.19 7.65
N THR A 46 30.36 18.84 6.49
CA THR A 46 31.07 20.12 6.32
C THR A 46 30.22 21.37 6.53
N GLU A 47 28.89 21.23 6.64
CA GLU A 47 27.96 22.38 6.61
C GLU A 47 27.23 22.56 7.96
N ILE A 48 27.93 22.36 9.07
CA ILE A 48 27.37 22.45 10.43
C ILE A 48 27.20 23.92 10.90
N GLU A 49 27.88 24.88 10.25
CA GLU A 49 28.01 26.26 10.75
C GLU A 49 27.09 27.31 10.09
N ASN A 50 26.30 26.95 9.07
CA ASN A 50 25.37 27.86 8.39
C ASN A 50 23.91 27.60 8.85
N GLU A 51 23.34 28.51 9.65
CA GLU A 51 21.96 28.40 10.17
C GLU A 51 20.85 28.84 9.17
N GLU A 52 21.19 29.17 7.92
CA GLU A 52 20.24 29.64 6.88
C GLU A 52 19.70 28.54 5.95
N ASP A 53 19.77 27.26 6.36
CA ASP A 53 19.14 26.14 5.66
C ASP A 53 17.59 26.22 5.79
N GLU A 54 16.90 26.83 4.81
CA GLU A 54 15.42 26.83 4.74
C GLU A 54 14.82 25.41 4.68
N LYS A 55 15.62 24.38 4.35
CA LYS A 55 15.16 23.02 4.08
C LYS A 55 15.58 22.03 5.18
N PRO A 56 14.68 21.12 5.61
CA PRO A 56 15.05 20.07 6.55
C PRO A 56 16.14 19.15 5.98
N ARG A 57 17.10 18.77 6.83
CA ARG A 57 18.24 17.91 6.45
C ARG A 57 17.87 16.43 6.42
N LEU A 58 18.26 15.76 5.33
CA LEU A 58 18.02 14.33 5.08
C LEU A 58 19.12 13.45 5.69
N LEU A 59 18.77 12.57 6.64
CA LEU A 59 19.73 11.68 7.30
C LEU A 59 19.92 10.33 6.59
N TRP A 60 18.83 9.68 6.15
CA TRP A 60 18.91 8.35 5.50
C TRP A 60 17.82 8.10 4.47
N ALA A 61 18.17 7.31 3.45
CA ALA A 61 17.46 7.15 2.18
C ALA A 61 17.22 5.70 1.74
N LEU A 62 15.96 5.39 1.38
CA LEU A 62 15.60 4.14 0.68
C LEU A 62 14.68 4.42 -0.51
N TYR A 63 15.12 4.05 -1.72
CA TYR A 63 14.32 4.05 -2.95
C TYR A 63 14.05 2.61 -3.38
N PHE A 64 12.79 2.24 -3.64
CA PHE A 64 12.48 0.91 -4.19
C PHE A 64 11.20 0.90 -5.05
N ASN A 65 11.18 0.01 -6.04
CA ASN A 65 10.00 -0.23 -6.88
C ASN A 65 9.21 -1.43 -6.36
N MET A 66 7.98 -1.20 -5.95
CA MET A 66 7.00 -2.23 -5.60
C MET A 66 6.17 -2.59 -6.85
N ARG A 67 5.87 -3.88 -7.06
CA ARG A 67 5.01 -4.34 -8.18
C ARG A 67 3.54 -4.14 -7.81
N ASP A 68 2.81 -3.38 -8.62
CA ASP A 68 1.37 -3.20 -8.47
C ASP A 68 0.63 -4.34 -9.20
N SER A 69 0.00 -5.22 -8.44
CA SER A 69 -0.76 -6.36 -8.97
C SER A 69 -2.28 -6.18 -8.87
N SER A 70 -2.77 -4.97 -8.59
CA SER A 70 -4.18 -4.67 -8.28
C SER A 70 -5.16 -5.13 -9.35
N ASP A 71 -5.03 -4.64 -10.58
CA ASP A 71 -5.91 -4.93 -11.71
C ASP A 71 -5.54 -6.24 -12.47
N VAL A 72 -4.75 -7.12 -11.86
CA VAL A 72 -4.30 -8.37 -12.49
C VAL A 72 -5.41 -9.42 -12.44
N SER A 73 -6.17 -9.51 -13.53
CA SER A 73 -7.32 -10.42 -13.64
C SER A 73 -6.93 -11.90 -13.48
N ARG A 74 -7.85 -12.70 -12.93
CA ARG A 74 -7.68 -14.15 -12.71
C ARG A 74 -7.18 -14.88 -13.97
N ASN A 75 -7.70 -14.49 -15.14
CA ASN A 75 -7.41 -15.15 -16.42
C ASN A 75 -5.99 -14.88 -16.95
N SER A 76 -5.21 -14.02 -16.28
CA SER A 76 -3.79 -13.82 -16.59
C SER A 76 -2.84 -14.76 -15.84
N TYR A 77 -3.36 -15.59 -14.93
CA TYR A 77 -2.62 -16.66 -14.27
C TYR A 77 -2.88 -17.98 -15.00
N ASN A 78 -1.81 -18.58 -15.55
CA ASN A 78 -1.90 -19.89 -16.20
C ASN A 78 -2.30 -20.97 -15.19
N ASP A 79 -3.06 -21.96 -15.66
CA ASP A 79 -3.39 -23.22 -14.98
C ASP A 79 -4.03 -23.10 -13.58
N LEU A 80 -4.53 -21.92 -13.20
CA LEU A 80 -5.03 -21.62 -11.85
C LEU A 80 -6.39 -22.31 -11.55
N PRO A 81 -6.45 -23.35 -10.69
CA PRO A 81 -7.66 -24.12 -10.43
C PRO A 81 -8.78 -23.29 -9.78
N SER A 82 -10.03 -23.56 -10.12
CA SER A 82 -11.20 -22.70 -9.80
C SER A 82 -11.42 -22.45 -8.30
N ASN A 83 -10.94 -23.34 -7.43
CA ASN A 83 -10.99 -23.25 -5.97
C ASN A 83 -9.81 -22.46 -5.35
N ILE A 84 -8.78 -22.11 -6.12
CA ILE A 84 -7.69 -21.24 -5.67
C ILE A 84 -8.04 -19.78 -6.01
N TYR A 85 -7.83 -18.88 -5.07
CA TYR A 85 -8.03 -17.44 -5.23
C TYR A 85 -6.72 -16.69 -5.00
N VAL A 86 -6.52 -15.58 -5.71
CA VAL A 86 -5.32 -14.75 -5.64
C VAL A 86 -5.71 -13.37 -5.14
N CYS A 87 -5.03 -12.92 -4.08
CA CYS A 87 -5.06 -11.52 -3.65
C CYS A 87 -3.91 -10.76 -4.33
N SER A 88 -4.14 -9.49 -4.65
CA SER A 88 -3.08 -8.58 -5.06
C SER A 88 -2.28 -8.05 -3.86
N GLY A 89 -1.03 -7.66 -4.10
CA GLY A 89 -0.32 -6.68 -3.27
C GLY A 89 -0.93 -5.27 -3.37
N PRO A 90 -0.42 -4.30 -2.59
CA PRO A 90 -1.00 -2.97 -2.49
C PRO A 90 -0.92 -2.18 -3.79
N ASP A 91 -2.02 -1.49 -4.09
CA ASP A 91 -2.19 -0.60 -5.25
C ASP A 91 -1.49 0.75 -5.09
N CYS A 92 -1.58 1.56 -6.15
CA CYS A 92 -1.09 2.95 -6.20
C CYS A 92 -1.99 3.96 -5.45
N GLY A 93 -3.15 3.52 -4.95
CA GLY A 93 -4.10 4.36 -4.25
C GLY A 93 -3.59 4.87 -2.89
N LEU A 94 -4.09 6.04 -2.48
CA LEU A 94 -3.84 6.61 -1.15
C LEU A 94 -4.60 5.88 -0.03
N GLY A 95 -5.69 5.18 -0.37
CA GLY A 95 -6.54 4.45 0.57
C GLY A 95 -6.68 2.98 0.20
N ASN A 96 -7.01 2.14 1.19
CA ASN A 96 -7.01 0.68 1.07
C ASN A 96 -8.21 0.07 0.32
N ASP A 97 -8.91 0.87 -0.49
CA ASP A 97 -10.22 0.52 -1.08
C ASP A 97 -10.19 -0.78 -1.89
N ASN A 98 -9.13 -0.99 -2.67
CA ASN A 98 -8.93 -2.20 -3.46
C ASN A 98 -8.78 -3.45 -2.57
N ALA A 99 -7.97 -3.38 -1.52
CA ALA A 99 -7.79 -4.48 -0.57
C ALA A 99 -9.11 -4.85 0.12
N VAL A 100 -9.91 -3.87 0.58
CA VAL A 100 -11.20 -4.16 1.23
C VAL A 100 -12.27 -4.62 0.22
N LYS A 101 -12.19 -4.23 -1.07
CA LYS A 101 -13.02 -4.80 -2.15
C LYS A 101 -12.71 -6.28 -2.35
N GLN A 102 -11.44 -6.66 -2.47
CA GLN A 102 -11.01 -8.07 -2.61
C GLN A 102 -11.42 -8.92 -1.40
N VAL A 103 -11.14 -8.46 -0.17
CA VAL A 103 -11.54 -9.18 1.04
C VAL A 103 -13.06 -9.40 1.10
N ARG A 104 -13.86 -8.37 0.78
CA ARG A 104 -15.34 -8.51 0.72
C ARG A 104 -15.79 -9.55 -0.30
N LEU A 105 -15.20 -9.58 -1.50
CA LEU A 105 -15.53 -10.56 -2.54
C LEU A 105 -15.15 -11.99 -2.13
N LEU A 106 -13.98 -12.18 -1.52
CA LEU A 106 -13.53 -13.49 -1.04
C LEU A 106 -14.34 -13.99 0.15
N VAL A 107 -14.68 -13.13 1.12
CA VAL A 107 -15.55 -13.47 2.25
C VAL A 107 -16.95 -13.84 1.77
N PHE A 108 -17.52 -13.09 0.83
CA PHE A 108 -18.81 -13.41 0.21
C PHE A 108 -18.78 -14.77 -0.50
N LEU A 109 -17.75 -15.03 -1.31
CA LEU A 109 -17.63 -16.29 -2.05
C LEU A 109 -17.44 -17.49 -1.11
N CYS A 110 -16.60 -17.36 -0.08
CA CYS A 110 -16.46 -18.37 0.97
C CYS A 110 -17.75 -18.60 1.77
N PHE A 111 -18.57 -17.57 1.99
CA PHE A 111 -19.88 -17.69 2.64
C PHE A 111 -20.90 -18.39 1.74
N VAL A 112 -20.96 -18.05 0.44
CA VAL A 112 -21.80 -18.73 -0.55
C VAL A 112 -21.43 -20.20 -0.64
N LEU A 113 -20.13 -20.54 -0.72
CA LEU A 113 -19.67 -21.92 -0.75
C LEU A 113 -20.01 -22.70 0.54
N LYS A 114 -19.90 -22.09 1.73
CA LYS A 114 -20.29 -22.73 3.00
C LYS A 114 -21.79 -22.97 3.12
N THR A 115 -22.61 -22.00 2.71
CA THR A 115 -24.08 -22.12 2.73
C THR A 115 -24.59 -23.11 1.68
N TRP A 116 -24.00 -23.16 0.48
CA TRP A 116 -24.24 -24.23 -0.50
C TRP A 116 -23.83 -25.62 0.02
N CYS A 117 -22.73 -25.71 0.77
CA CYS A 117 -22.28 -26.95 1.41
C CYS A 117 -23.08 -27.31 2.68
N GLY A 118 -24.16 -26.58 2.99
CA GLY A 118 -25.12 -26.92 4.03
C GLY A 118 -24.61 -26.84 5.47
N ARG A 119 -23.48 -26.16 5.74
CA ARG A 119 -22.90 -26.07 7.09
C ARG A 119 -23.00 -24.65 7.66
N ASP A 120 -23.81 -24.55 8.72
CA ASP A 120 -24.03 -23.41 9.61
C ASP A 120 -24.61 -22.12 9.02
N SER A 121 -25.91 -21.92 9.26
CA SER A 121 -26.68 -20.70 8.97
C SER A 121 -26.44 -19.53 9.92
N LYS A 122 -25.46 -19.62 10.84
CA LYS A 122 -25.29 -18.68 11.96
C LYS A 122 -24.31 -17.52 11.72
N LEU A 123 -23.58 -17.48 10.59
CA LEU A 123 -22.58 -16.42 10.34
C LEU A 123 -23.20 -15.17 9.69
N PHE A 124 -24.21 -14.59 10.33
CA PHE A 124 -24.89 -13.38 9.84
C PHE A 124 -24.16 -12.11 10.29
N PHE A 125 -23.29 -11.57 9.43
CA PHE A 125 -22.81 -10.20 9.53
C PHE A 125 -23.76 -9.29 8.71
N PRO A 126 -24.63 -8.47 9.34
CA PRO A 126 -25.47 -7.56 8.59
C PRO A 126 -24.63 -6.46 7.93
N LEU A 127 -24.74 -6.32 6.61
CA LEU A 127 -24.31 -5.13 5.87
C LEU A 127 -25.29 -3.97 6.12
N GLY A 128 -25.41 -3.57 7.38
CA GLY A 128 -26.25 -2.46 7.83
C GLY A 128 -25.46 -1.16 7.95
N CYS A 129 -25.91 -0.11 7.28
CA CYS A 129 -25.29 1.22 7.37
C CYS A 129 -25.79 1.97 8.62
N GLU A 130 -25.15 1.71 9.77
CA GLU A 130 -25.34 2.50 10.99
C GLU A 130 -24.00 3.01 11.54
N LYS A 131 -23.96 4.29 11.92
CA LYS A 131 -22.85 4.86 12.71
C LYS A 131 -22.98 4.38 14.16
N LYS A 132 -22.14 3.44 14.59
CA LYS A 132 -21.98 3.04 16.01
C LYS A 132 -20.50 2.91 16.36
N ASP A 133 -20.17 3.20 17.60
CA ASP A 133 -18.87 3.78 17.96
C ASP A 133 -17.67 2.83 17.90
N TYR A 134 -16.53 3.38 17.48
CA TYR A 134 -15.23 2.70 17.51
C TYR A 134 -14.75 2.48 18.94
N LYS A 135 -15.12 1.33 19.54
CA LYS A 135 -14.38 0.82 20.71
C LYS A 135 -13.09 0.17 20.24
N SER A 136 -11.96 0.68 20.73
CA SER A 136 -10.62 0.23 20.35
C SER A 136 -10.43 -1.26 20.65
N ILE A 137 -9.91 -2.00 19.67
CA ILE A 137 -9.44 -3.38 19.86
C ILE A 137 -7.96 -3.31 20.18
N SER A 138 -7.63 -3.49 21.46
CA SER A 138 -6.24 -3.69 21.88
C SER A 138 -5.76 -5.06 21.40
N VAL A 139 -4.63 -5.08 20.68
CA VAL A 139 -3.89 -6.31 20.38
C VAL A 139 -2.86 -6.53 21.49
N ILE A 140 -2.72 -7.78 21.92
CA ILE A 140 -1.67 -8.28 22.83
C ILE A 140 -0.70 -9.09 21.96
#